data_AF-A0A090TAE5-F1
#
_entry.id   AF-A0A090TAE5-F1
#
_cell.length_a   1.000
_cell.length_b   1.000
_cell.length_c   1.000
_cell.angle_alpha   90.00
_cell.angle_beta   90.00
_cell.angle_gamma   90.00
#
_symmetry.space_group_name_H-M   'P 1'
#
loop_
_entity.id
_entity.type
_entity.pdbx_description
1 polymer ?
#
loop_
_entity_poly.entity_id
_entity_poly.type
_entity_poly.pdbx_seq_one_letter_code
_entity_poly.pdbx_strand_id
1 'polypeptide(L)'
;MTATLLKTYQTPTKNNTKLFGQELPKSSFVEYPAYKLRETEIYWVNKAMLSELGIDHQLGEQFLLEHFSYVTEDFAPETLLDMNDRKVFLADRYGSPGQVCNGGSARCG
;
A
#
# COMPACT_ATOMS: atom_id res chain seq x y z
N MET A 1 1.46 -33.90 7.28
CA MET A 1 1.01 -33.14 6.10
C MET A 1 2.22 -32.89 5.22
N THR A 2 2.30 -33.56 4.08
CA THR A 2 3.38 -33.36 3.11
C THR A 2 3.30 -31.94 2.58
N ALA A 3 4.34 -31.13 2.83
CA ALA A 3 4.49 -29.83 2.21
C ALA A 3 4.54 -30.06 0.69
N THR A 4 3.42 -29.88 0.02
CA THR A 4 3.37 -29.80 -1.44
C THR A 4 4.35 -28.70 -1.81
N LEU A 5 5.48 -29.08 -2.43
CA LEU A 5 6.46 -28.10 -2.91
C LEU A 5 5.70 -27.02 -3.67
N LEU A 6 5.76 -25.78 -3.18
CA LEU A 6 5.25 -24.62 -3.90
C LEU A 6 6.07 -24.52 -5.19
N LYS A 7 5.53 -25.06 -6.29
CA LYS A 7 6.15 -24.99 -7.62
C LYS A 7 5.99 -23.57 -8.12
N THR A 8 7.11 -22.89 -8.36
CA THR A 8 7.14 -21.65 -9.12
C THR A 8 7.26 -21.97 -10.62
N TYR A 9 6.77 -21.07 -11.46
CA TYR A 9 6.79 -21.23 -12.92
C TYR A 9 7.45 -19.99 -13.53
N GLN A 10 8.30 -20.19 -14.55
CA GLN A 10 8.96 -19.08 -15.26
C GLN A 10 7.96 -18.13 -15.92
N THR A 11 6.81 -18.67 -16.37
CA THR A 11 5.71 -17.90 -16.94
C THR A 11 4.40 -18.29 -16.27
N PRO A 12 3.79 -17.40 -15.47
CA PRO A 12 2.48 -17.62 -14.88
C PRO A 12 1.40 -17.69 -15.96
N THR A 13 0.50 -18.65 -15.84
CA THR A 13 -0.67 -18.84 -16.70
C THR A 13 -1.87 -19.25 -15.86
N LYS A 14 -3.08 -19.16 -16.41
CA LYS A 14 -4.31 -19.67 -15.75
C LYS A 14 -4.21 -21.15 -15.35
N ASN A 15 -3.40 -21.94 -16.07
CA ASN A 15 -3.26 -23.38 -15.84
C ASN A 15 -2.27 -23.71 -14.71
N ASN A 16 -1.30 -22.85 -14.44
CA ASN A 16 -0.24 -23.10 -13.45
C ASN A 16 -0.31 -22.17 -12.23
N THR A 17 -1.14 -21.13 -12.29
CA THR A 17 -1.32 -20.13 -11.24
C THR A 17 -2.81 -19.86 -11.04
N LYS A 18 -3.38 -20.46 -9.98
CA LYS A 18 -4.84 -20.53 -9.75
C LYS A 18 -5.57 -19.18 -9.80
N LEU A 19 -4.93 -18.11 -9.34
CA LEU A 19 -5.51 -16.76 -9.27
C LEU A 19 -5.07 -15.84 -10.42
N PHE A 20 -4.40 -16.36 -11.45
CA PHE A 20 -3.91 -15.54 -12.54
C PHE A 20 -5.05 -14.86 -13.31
N GLY A 21 -5.02 -13.54 -13.37
CA GLY A 21 -6.05 -12.72 -14.02
C GLY A 21 -7.39 -12.70 -13.29
N GLN A 22 -7.39 -12.97 -11.98
CA GLN A 22 -8.56 -12.91 -11.10
C GLN A 22 -8.32 -11.93 -9.95
N GLU A 23 -9.41 -11.50 -9.32
CA GLU A 23 -9.36 -10.76 -8.07
C GLU A 23 -8.76 -11.65 -6.96
N LEU A 24 -7.85 -11.08 -6.17
CA LEU A 24 -7.26 -11.78 -5.05
C LEU A 24 -8.27 -11.89 -3.90
N PRO A 25 -8.31 -13.01 -3.16
CA PRO A 25 -9.23 -13.14 -2.04
C PRO A 25 -8.87 -12.15 -0.92
N LYS A 26 -9.86 -11.75 -0.11
CA LYS A 26 -9.63 -10.89 1.07
C LYS A 26 -8.50 -11.42 1.98
N SER A 27 -8.35 -12.74 2.07
CA SER A 27 -7.27 -13.38 2.85
C SER A 27 -5.85 -13.04 2.36
N SER A 28 -5.70 -12.56 1.13
CA SER A 28 -4.44 -12.06 0.57
C SER A 28 -4.08 -10.67 1.08
N PHE A 29 -4.90 -10.05 1.92
CA PHE A 29 -4.66 -8.73 2.47
C PHE A 29 -4.74 -8.71 4.00
N VAL A 30 -4.19 -7.65 4.60
CA VAL A 30 -4.29 -7.31 6.02
C VAL A 30 -4.77 -5.87 6.10
N GLU A 31 -5.91 -5.66 6.73
CA GLU A 31 -6.39 -4.33 7.09
C GLU A 31 -5.55 -3.78 8.25
N TYR A 32 -5.13 -2.52 8.16
CA TYR A 32 -4.48 -1.83 9.27
C TYR A 32 -4.96 -0.38 9.37
N PRO A 33 -5.10 0.16 10.60
CA PRO A 33 -5.44 1.55 10.78
C PRO A 33 -4.24 2.45 10.47
N ALA A 34 -4.51 3.58 9.83
CA ALA A 34 -3.55 4.65 9.65
C ALA A 34 -4.18 5.99 10.04
N TYR A 35 -3.36 6.89 10.55
CA TYR A 35 -3.74 8.16 11.15
C TYR A 35 -3.06 9.30 10.41
N LYS A 36 -3.79 10.39 10.24
CA LYS A 36 -3.30 11.57 9.55
C LYS A 36 -2.11 12.18 10.27
N LEU A 37 -1.05 12.51 9.55
CA LEU A 37 0.02 13.37 10.07
C LEU A 37 -0.45 14.82 10.09
N ARG A 38 -0.17 15.52 11.18
CA ARG A 38 -0.39 16.97 11.30
C ARG A 38 0.71 17.72 10.55
N GLU A 39 0.36 18.91 10.06
CA GLU A 39 1.32 19.89 9.52
C GLU A 39 2.23 19.34 8.39
N THR A 40 1.72 18.39 7.59
CA THR A 40 2.48 17.87 6.45
C THR A 40 2.53 18.86 5.29
N GLU A 41 3.67 18.90 4.62
CA GLU A 41 3.91 19.75 3.46
C GLU A 41 4.37 18.92 2.27
N ILE A 42 4.12 19.42 1.05
CA ILE A 42 4.65 18.81 -0.16
C ILE A 42 6.12 19.22 -0.32
N TYR A 43 7.02 18.25 -0.26
CA TYR A 43 8.43 18.50 -0.56
C TYR A 43 8.68 18.63 -2.07
N TRP A 44 8.02 17.79 -2.88
CA TRP A 44 8.17 17.77 -4.33
C TRP A 44 6.97 17.10 -5.00
N VAL A 45 6.62 17.54 -6.22
CA VAL A 45 5.61 16.91 -7.07
C VAL A 45 6.04 16.91 -8.54
N ASN A 46 5.68 15.86 -9.28
CA ASN A 46 5.92 15.78 -10.72
C ASN A 46 4.84 16.56 -11.49
N LYS A 47 5.07 17.86 -11.70
CA LYS A 47 4.13 18.74 -12.41
C LYS A 47 3.88 18.33 -13.86
N ALA A 48 4.86 17.73 -14.54
CA ALA A 48 4.69 17.24 -15.91
C ALA A 48 3.66 16.11 -15.95
N MET A 49 3.77 15.14 -15.04
CA MET A 49 2.80 14.05 -14.92
C MET A 49 1.40 14.55 -14.56
N LEU A 50 1.27 15.54 -13.67
CA LEU A 50 -0.04 16.13 -13.37
C LEU A 50 -0.67 16.75 -14.62
N SER A 51 0.11 17.51 -15.40
CA SER A 51 -0.36 18.08 -16.67
C SER A 51 -0.76 17.01 -17.70
N GLU A 52 0.02 15.93 -17.83
CA GLU A 52 -0.30 14.80 -18.73
C GLU A 52 -1.62 14.12 -18.37
N LEU A 53 -1.94 14.06 -17.07
CA LEU A 53 -3.20 13.53 -16.55
C LEU A 53 -4.35 14.54 -16.57
N GLY A 54 -4.10 15.80 -16.98
CA GLY A 54 -5.09 16.87 -16.96
C GLY A 54 -5.47 17.35 -15.56
N ILE A 55 -4.59 17.14 -14.58
CA ILE A 55 -4.80 17.51 -13.18
C ILE A 55 -4.20 18.90 -12.93
N ASP A 56 -5.01 19.81 -12.38
CA ASP A 56 -4.52 21.10 -11.90
C ASP A 56 -3.48 20.90 -10.79
N HIS A 57 -2.39 21.68 -10.84
CA HIS A 57 -1.25 21.45 -9.94
C HIS A 57 -1.61 21.68 -8.48
N GLN A 58 -2.39 22.73 -8.17
CA GLN A 58 -2.79 23.04 -6.80
C GLN A 58 -3.77 21.99 -6.27
N LEU A 59 -4.74 21.60 -7.08
CA LEU A 59 -5.67 20.53 -6.72
C LEU A 59 -4.95 19.20 -6.51
N GLY A 60 -3.95 18.89 -7.34
CA GLY A 60 -3.13 17.68 -7.19
C GLY A 60 -2.32 17.68 -5.89
N GLU A 61 -1.66 18.79 -5.56
CA GLU A 61 -0.93 18.95 -4.30
C GLU A 61 -1.86 18.84 -3.08
N GLN A 62 -3.02 19.50 -3.12
CA GLN A 62 -4.04 19.40 -2.07
C GLN A 62 -4.53 17.95 -1.91
N PHE A 63 -4.83 17.27 -3.02
CA PHE A 63 -5.27 15.87 -3.00
C PHE A 63 -4.21 14.95 -2.38
N LEU A 64 -2.94 15.14 -2.72
CA LEU A 64 -1.84 14.39 -2.11
C LEU A 64 -1.78 14.63 -0.59
N LEU A 65 -1.82 15.90 -0.17
CA LEU A 65 -1.84 16.24 1.25
C LEU A 65 -3.07 15.74 1.96
N GLU A 66 -4.23 15.62 1.33
CA GLU A 66 -5.48 15.15 1.95
C GLU A 66 -5.53 13.61 2.05
N HIS A 67 -4.97 12.90 1.09
CA HIS A 67 -5.16 11.45 0.98
C HIS A 67 -3.92 10.60 1.28
N PHE A 68 -2.70 11.14 1.19
CA PHE A 68 -1.46 10.35 1.24
C PHE A 68 -0.54 10.65 2.44
N SER A 69 -0.97 11.48 3.39
CA SER A 69 -0.22 11.75 4.63
C SER A 69 -0.76 10.97 5.84
N TYR A 70 -0.86 9.64 5.70
CA TYR A 70 -1.31 8.74 6.77
C TYR A 70 -0.22 7.74 7.15
N VAL A 71 -0.06 7.49 8.45
CA VAL A 71 0.94 6.55 9.01
C VAL A 71 0.33 5.68 10.12
N THR A 72 1.02 4.61 10.52
CA THR A 72 0.60 3.82 11.69
C THR A 72 0.78 4.61 12.99
N GLU A 73 0.02 4.24 14.02
CA GLU A 73 0.02 4.91 15.34
C GLU A 73 1.42 4.99 15.98
N ASP A 74 2.26 4.00 15.73
CA ASP A 74 3.61 3.88 16.30
C ASP A 74 4.71 4.58 15.49
N PHE A 75 4.37 5.21 14.36
CA PHE A 75 5.35 5.84 13.47
C PHE A 75 5.93 7.14 14.03
N ALA A 76 5.12 7.95 14.72
CA ALA A 76 5.48 9.25 15.25
C ALA A 76 4.80 9.48 16.61
N PRO A 77 5.28 10.43 17.44
CA PRO A 77 4.59 10.82 18.65
C PRO A 77 3.13 11.24 18.37
N GLU A 78 2.20 10.91 19.27
CA GLU A 78 0.77 11.26 19.13
C GLU A 78 0.53 12.75 18.89
N THR A 79 1.42 13.63 19.36
CA THR A 79 1.36 15.08 19.12
C THR A 79 1.44 15.45 17.64
N LEU A 80 2.02 14.59 16.80
CA LEU A 80 2.13 14.76 15.35
C LEU A 80 1.05 14.02 14.57
N LEU A 81 0.16 13.28 15.26
CA LEU A 81 -0.91 12.51 14.66
C LEU A 81 -2.27 13.15 14.96
N ASP A 82 -3.17 13.11 13.98
CA ASP A 82 -4.58 13.35 14.21
C ASP A 82 -5.31 12.04 14.48
N MET A 83 -5.44 11.68 15.75
CA MET A 83 -6.08 10.45 16.19
C MET A 83 -7.58 10.37 15.85
N ASN A 84 -8.20 11.49 15.44
CA ASN A 84 -9.58 11.53 14.99
C ASN A 84 -9.72 11.36 13.47
N ASP A 85 -8.67 11.62 12.70
CA ASP A 85 -8.64 11.41 11.25
C ASP A 85 -7.93 10.08 10.93
N ARG A 86 -8.73 9.02 10.92
CA ARG A 86 -8.31 7.63 10.73
C ARG A 86 -8.87 7.06 9.43
N LYS A 87 -8.02 6.35 8.69
CA LYS A 87 -8.39 5.52 7.53
C LYS A 87 -7.93 4.08 7.74
N VAL A 88 -8.54 3.14 7.01
CA VAL A 88 -8.11 1.74 6.98
C VAL A 88 -7.45 1.48 5.64
N PHE A 89 -6.20 1.04 5.68
CA PHE A 89 -5.40 0.69 4.52
C PHE A 89 -5.25 -0.83 4.42
N LEU A 90 -4.85 -1.32 3.24
CA LEU A 90 -4.65 -2.74 2.97
C LEU A 90 -3.19 -3.01 2.66
N ALA A 91 -2.57 -3.89 3.44
CA ALA A 91 -1.27 -4.48 3.09
C ALA A 91 -1.53 -5.84 2.42
N ASP A 92 -1.03 -6.02 1.21
CA ASP A 92 -1.02 -7.34 0.58
C ASP A 92 -0.10 -8.30 1.35
N ARG A 93 -0.43 -9.59 1.34
CA ARG A 93 0.37 -10.65 1.94
C ARG A 93 1.19 -11.30 0.84
N TYR A 94 2.49 -11.17 0.92
CA TYR A 94 3.42 -11.91 0.08
C TYR A 94 4.55 -12.48 0.92
N GLY A 95 5.46 -13.22 0.31
CA GLY A 95 6.61 -13.77 1.02
C GLY A 95 7.64 -14.24 0.02
N SER A 96 8.90 -14.21 0.45
CA SER A 96 10.01 -14.74 -0.33
C SER A 96 10.77 -15.78 0.49
N PRO A 97 11.10 -16.95 -0.09
CA PRO A 97 11.98 -17.91 0.56
C PRO A 97 13.32 -17.30 0.99
N GLY A 98 13.82 -16.28 0.27
CA GLY A 98 15.09 -15.63 0.57
C GLY A 98 15.07 -14.69 1.77
N GLN A 99 13.89 -14.27 2.24
CA GLN A 99 13.74 -13.40 3.41
C GLN A 99 13.15 -14.12 4.63
N VAL A 100 12.81 -15.41 4.51
CA VAL A 100 12.22 -16.25 5.58
C VAL A 100 11.11 -15.52 6.35
N CYS A 101 10.30 -14.73 5.66
CA CYS A 101 9.24 -13.96 6.29
C CYS A 101 7.98 -13.90 5.42
N ASN A 102 6.84 -13.94 6.10
CA ASN A 102 5.60 -13.41 5.56
C ASN A 102 5.78 -11.89 5.50
N GLY A 103 5.94 -11.34 4.30
CA GLY A 103 6.04 -9.92 4.01
C GLY A 103 4.70 -9.33 3.58
N GLY A 104 4.73 -8.04 3.30
CA GLY A 104 3.57 -7.30 2.80
C GLY A 104 3.87 -5.85 2.58
N SER A 105 3.03 -5.14 1.83
CA SER A 105 3.17 -3.71 1.58
C SER A 105 2.69 -2.88 2.79
N ALA A 106 3.06 -3.25 4.02
CA ALA A 106 2.65 -2.53 5.23
C ALA A 106 3.16 -1.08 5.31
N ARG A 107 4.08 -0.68 4.40
CA ARG A 107 4.60 0.68 4.24
C ARG A 107 4.01 1.42 3.05
N CYS A 108 3.14 0.77 2.27
CA CYS A 108 2.52 1.31 1.07
C CYS A 108 1.10 0.73 0.99
N GLY A 109 0.12 1.49 1.44
CA GLY A 109 -1.29 1.13 1.27
C GLY A 109 -1.98 2.06 0.29
#